data_AF-A0A645GLE3-F1
#
_entry.id   AF-A0A645GLE3-F1
#
_cell.length_a   1.000
_cell.length_b   1.000
_cell.length_c   1.000
_cell.angle_alpha   90.00
_cell.angle_beta   90.00
_cell.angle_gamma   90.00
#
_symmetry.space_group_name_H-M   'P 1'
#
loop_
_entity.id
_entity.type
_entity.pdbx_description
1 polymer ?
#
loop_
_entity_poly.entity_id
_entity_poly.type
_entity_poly.pdbx_seq_one_letter_code
_entity_poly.pdbx_strand_id
1 'polypeptide(L)'
;MCGILGTLAVGVFALPEYNYTFMSQLAGVGASAAVAFPAALAIFATLKYTVGIRVTAEEELRGLDVSEHGMEAYSGFQIFANM
;
A
#
# COMPACT_ATOMS: atom_id res chain seq x y z
N MET A 1 -2.12 -9.83 0.02
CA MET A 1 -2.59 -11.23 -0.05
C MET A 1 -1.73 -12.12 -0.94
N CYS A 2 -1.39 -11.70 -2.17
CA CYS A 2 -0.55 -12.50 -3.08
C CYS A 2 0.84 -12.87 -2.52
N GLY A 3 1.53 -11.94 -1.85
CA GLY A 3 2.87 -12.20 -1.29
C GLY A 3 2.88 -13.26 -0.18
N ILE A 4 1.99 -13.12 0.81
CA ILE A 4 1.90 -14.06 1.94
C ILE A 4 1.58 -15.48 1.45
N LEU A 5 0.55 -15.61 0.60
CA LEU A 5 0.15 -16.91 0.06
C LEU A 5 1.27 -17.51 -0.79
N GLY A 6 1.92 -16.71 -1.64
CA GLY A 6 3.05 -17.16 -2.47
C GLY A 6 4.21 -17.69 -1.64
N THR A 7 4.64 -16.95 -0.60
CA THR A 7 5.72 -17.36 0.29
C THR A 7 5.37 -18.63 1.06
N LEU A 8 4.15 -18.75 1.58
CA LEU A 8 3.71 -19.98 2.26
C LEU A 8 3.63 -21.18 1.31
N ALA A 9 3.21 -20.96 0.05
CA ALA A 9 3.13 -22.01 -0.97
C ALA A 9 4.52 -22.61 -1.29
N VAL A 10 5.60 -21.81 -1.22
CA VAL A 10 6.98 -22.34 -1.35
C VAL A 10 7.25 -23.42 -0.31
N GLY A 11 6.80 -23.25 0.92
CA GLY A 11 6.99 -24.24 1.99
C GLY A 11 6.15 -25.51 1.86
N VAL A 12 5.25 -25.57 0.87
CA VAL A 12 4.37 -26.71 0.57
C VAL A 12 4.77 -27.41 -0.73
N PHE A 13 5.15 -26.63 -1.75
CA PHE A 13 5.34 -27.13 -3.11
C PHE A 13 6.80 -27.10 -3.61
N ALA A 14 7.75 -26.57 -2.84
CA ALA A 14 9.16 -26.59 -3.23
C ALA A 14 9.70 -28.01 -3.36
N LEU A 15 10.63 -28.21 -4.31
CA LEU A 15 11.32 -29.48 -4.47
C LEU A 15 12.20 -29.79 -3.24
N PRO A 16 12.36 -31.07 -2.87
CA PRO A 16 13.11 -31.47 -1.68
C PRO A 16 14.56 -30.96 -1.63
N GLU A 17 15.19 -30.74 -2.79
CA GLU A 17 16.57 -30.24 -2.93
C GLU A 17 16.79 -28.84 -2.32
N TYR A 18 15.73 -28.03 -2.18
CA TYR A 18 15.82 -26.67 -1.67
C TYR A 18 15.63 -26.55 -0.14
N ASN A 19 15.24 -27.63 0.54
CA ASN A 19 15.04 -27.67 2.01
C ASN A 19 14.14 -26.55 2.58
N TYR A 20 13.22 -25.98 1.79
CA TYR A 20 12.27 -24.99 2.29
C TYR A 20 11.15 -25.66 3.07
N THR A 21 10.96 -25.25 4.32
CA THR A 21 9.89 -25.77 5.18
C THR A 21 8.78 -24.73 5.33
N PHE A 22 7.55 -25.18 5.51
CA PHE A 22 6.43 -24.29 5.85
C PHE A 22 6.74 -23.35 7.02
N MET A 23 7.40 -23.87 8.08
CA MET A 23 7.75 -23.07 9.25
C MET A 23 8.77 -21.96 8.94
N SER A 24 9.78 -22.24 8.11
CA SER A 24 10.74 -21.21 7.68
C SER A 24 10.07 -20.09 6.87
N GLN A 25 9.13 -20.44 5.98
CA GLN A 25 8.40 -19.46 5.17
C GLN A 25 7.42 -18.65 6.02
N LEU A 26 6.74 -19.29 6.97
CA LEU A 26 5.88 -18.61 7.94
C LEU A 26 6.67 -17.63 8.81
N ALA A 27 7.86 -18.01 9.27
CA ALA A 27 8.74 -17.12 10.01
C ALA A 27 9.19 -15.91 9.17
N GLY A 28 9.51 -16.12 7.89
CA GLY A 28 9.86 -15.04 6.96
C GLY A 28 8.72 -14.05 6.72
N VAL A 29 7.50 -14.54 6.53
CA VAL A 29 6.29 -13.71 6.44
C VAL A 29 6.08 -12.92 7.73
N GLY A 30 6.18 -13.60 8.89
CA GLY A 30 6.02 -12.98 10.20
C GLY A 30 7.05 -11.88 10.45
N ALA A 31 8.33 -12.13 10.13
CA ALA A 31 9.40 -11.15 10.25
C ALA A 31 9.15 -9.93 9.35
N SER A 32 8.75 -10.16 8.10
CA SER A 32 8.45 -9.08 7.15
C SER A 32 7.29 -8.22 7.63
N ALA A 33 6.20 -8.83 8.11
CA ALA A 33 5.05 -8.11 8.66
C ALA A 33 5.40 -7.33 9.94
N ALA A 34 6.18 -7.96 10.84
CA ALA A 34 6.62 -7.37 12.10
C ALA A 34 7.55 -6.16 11.92
N VAL A 35 8.25 -6.06 10.78
CA VAL A 35 9.05 -4.88 10.46
C VAL A 35 8.22 -3.87 9.65
N ALA A 36 7.59 -4.32 8.56
CA ALA A 36 6.93 -3.42 7.62
C ALA A 36 5.75 -2.68 8.25
N PHE A 37 4.91 -3.35 9.04
CA PHE A 37 3.73 -2.72 9.63
C PHE A 37 4.08 -1.67 10.70
N PRO A 38 4.90 -1.96 11.73
CA PRO A 38 5.29 -0.95 12.69
C PRO A 38 6.11 0.18 12.08
N ALA A 39 6.99 -0.10 11.11
CA ALA A 39 7.75 0.93 10.43
C ALA A 39 6.84 1.87 9.62
N ALA A 40 5.92 1.32 8.81
CA ALA A 40 4.95 2.11 8.08
C ALA A 40 4.06 2.92 9.03
N LEU A 41 3.56 2.29 10.09
CA LEU A 41 2.74 2.98 11.10
C LEU A 41 3.50 4.13 11.74
N ALA A 42 4.75 3.92 12.15
CA ALA A 42 5.59 4.97 12.73
C ALA A 42 5.83 6.11 11.74
N ILE A 43 6.26 5.80 10.51
CA ILE A 43 6.52 6.80 9.46
C ILE A 43 5.25 7.64 9.19
N PHE A 44 4.13 6.98 8.91
CA PHE A 44 2.89 7.68 8.56
C PHE A 44 2.27 8.40 9.76
N ALA A 45 2.39 7.88 10.98
CA ALA A 45 1.96 8.58 12.18
C ALA A 45 2.81 9.84 12.41
N THR A 46 4.14 9.73 12.32
CA THR A 46 5.03 10.90 12.44
C THR A 46 4.67 11.95 11.40
N LEU A 47 4.56 11.57 10.12
CA LEU A 47 4.18 12.49 9.04
C LEU A 47 2.82 13.14 9.28
N LYS A 48 1.84 12.40 9.81
CA LYS A 48 0.52 12.93 10.14
C LYS A 48 0.57 14.05 11.19
N TYR A 49 1.44 13.93 12.19
CA TYR A 49 1.53 14.89 13.30
C TYR A 49 2.54 16.02 13.06
N THR A 50 3.45 15.89 12.10
CA THR A 50 4.45 16.92 11.80
C THR A 50 4.05 17.82 10.64
N VAL A 51 3.86 17.26 9.45
CA VAL A 51 3.60 18.03 8.22
C VAL A 51 2.19 17.83 7.67
N GLY A 52 1.59 16.67 7.91
CA GLY A 52 0.37 16.22 7.25
C GLY A 52 0.62 15.87 5.78
N ILE A 53 0.25 14.67 5.35
CA ILE A 53 0.45 14.21 3.96
C ILE A 53 -0.85 13.94 3.21
N ARG A 54 -2.00 14.07 3.88
CA ARG A 54 -3.33 13.91 3.26
C ARG A 54 -3.96 15.30 3.17
N VAL A 55 -4.50 15.61 2.00
CA VAL A 55 -5.24 16.84 1.72
C VAL A 55 -6.51 16.94 2.57
N THR A 56 -7.14 18.11 2.56
CA THR A 56 -8.43 18.28 3.25
C THR A 56 -9.53 17.43 2.60
N ALA A 57 -10.60 17.12 3.33
CA ALA A 57 -11.72 16.35 2.78
C ALA A 57 -12.40 17.06 1.59
N GLU A 58 -12.41 18.39 1.58
CA GLU A 58 -12.94 19.19 0.48
C GLU A 58 -12.09 19.04 -0.79
N GLU A 59 -10.75 19.13 -0.67
CA GLU A 59 -9.82 18.91 -1.78
C GLU A 59 -9.84 17.47 -2.27
N GLU A 60 -9.96 16.49 -1.37
CA GLU A 60 -10.07 15.07 -1.72
C GLU A 60 -11.33 14.79 -2.56
N LEU A 61 -12.45 15.45 -2.25
CA LEU A 61 -13.71 15.34 -3.00
C LEU A 61 -13.66 16.07 -4.35
N ARG A 62 -12.96 17.22 -4.41
CA ARG A 62 -12.79 18.00 -5.64
C ARG A 62 -11.82 17.34 -6.63
N GLY A 63 -10.84 16.58 -6.12
CA GLY A 63 -9.81 15.90 -6.90
C GLY A 63 -8.50 16.67 -6.95
N LEU A 64 -7.38 15.95 -6.75
CA LEU A 64 -6.03 16.54 -6.64
C LEU A 64 -5.53 17.16 -7.95
N ASP A 65 -5.99 16.68 -9.09
CA ASP A 65 -5.65 17.28 -10.39
C ASP A 65 -6.10 18.76 -10.43
N VAL A 66 -7.32 19.04 -9.94
CA VAL A 66 -7.86 20.40 -9.90
C VAL A 66 -7.26 21.21 -8.76
N SER A 67 -7.14 20.63 -7.56
CA SER A 67 -6.70 21.37 -6.37
C SER A 67 -5.20 21.66 -6.34
N GLU A 68 -4.36 20.78 -6.90
CA GLU A 68 -2.90 20.94 -6.91
C GLU A 68 -2.34 21.35 -8.28
N HIS A 69 -2.94 20.88 -9.38
CA HIS A 69 -2.38 21.08 -10.73
C HIS A 69 -3.21 22.06 -11.57
N GLY A 70 -4.39 22.49 -11.10
CA GLY A 70 -5.24 23.47 -11.78
C GLY A 70 -5.79 23.00 -13.13
N MET A 71 -5.74 21.70 -13.39
CA MET A 71 -6.11 21.10 -14.66
C MET A 71 -6.81 19.76 -14.45
N GLU A 72 -7.60 19.33 -15.43
CA GLU A 72 -8.19 17.99 -15.42
C GLU A 72 -7.27 17.02 -16.17
N ALA A 73 -7.06 15.82 -15.62
CA ALA A 73 -6.27 14.78 -16.31
C ALA A 73 -6.94 14.26 -17.59
N TYR A 74 -8.28 14.29 -17.65
CA TYR A 74 -9.05 13.78 -18.80
C TYR A 74 -10.20 14.72 -19.17
N SER A 75 -10.18 15.24 -20.38
CA SER A 75 -11.27 16.06 -20.94
C SER A 75 -12.53 15.22 -21.19
N GLY A 76 -13.65 15.58 -20.55
CA GLY A 76 -14.99 15.10 -20.91
C GLY A 76 -15.59 13.95 -20.09
N PHE A 77 -14.93 13.49 -19.01
CA PHE A 77 -15.40 12.33 -18.21
C PHE A 77 -15.82 12.65 -16.76
N GLN A 78 -15.80 13.90 -16.32
CA GLN A 78 -16.19 14.27 -14.95
C GLN A 78 -17.41 15.19 -14.89
N ILE A 79 -18.25 14.94 -13.88
CA ILE A 79 -19.60 15.50 -13.68
C ILE A 79 -19.60 17.03 -13.52
N PHE A 80 -18.48 17.64 -13.13
CA PHE A 80 -18.39 19.08 -12.85
C PHE A 80 -18.21 19.96 -14.10
N ALA A 81 -17.66 19.43 -15.20
CA ALA A 81 -17.44 20.18 -16.45
C ALA A 81 -18.64 20.14 -17.41
N ASN A 82 -19.60 19.23 -17.19
CA ASN A 82 -20.80 19.04 -18.00
C ASN A 82 -22.07 19.56 -17.30
N MET A 83 -21.94 20.40 -16.26
CA MET A 83 -23.06 21.08 -15.59
C MET A 83 -23.13 22.54 -16.02
#